data_AF-A0A433D1V3-F1
#
_entry.id   AF-A0A433D1V3-F1
#
_cell.length_a   1.000
_cell.length_b   1.000
_cell.length_c   1.000
_cell.angle_alpha   90.00
_cell.angle_beta   90.00
_cell.angle_gamma   90.00
#
_symmetry.space_group_name_H-M   'P 1'
#
loop_
_entity.id
_entity.type
_entity.pdbx_description
1 polymer ?
#
loop_
_entity_poly.entity_id
_entity_poly.type
_entity_poly.pdbx_seq_one_letter_code
_entity_poly.pdbx_strand_id
1 'polypeptide(L)'
;MNSTTNPLDFPKPDDIITPAAAWFGFAYSFLGLVIITRKVFIDYTQIRVGCTAVGATTMVLAIANVLRLSSTIPELIFGVLQTTFMVLWMDLMVAITFHIGGRFHMPEERTGIIYWATLTITLFANVLGLASLIIMDGLQILGPGAIVNTAARAACLVAMVLVLWYAFTPVICIKARKGEAPAAVVVVGTW
;
A
#
# COMPACT_ATOMS: atom_id res chain seq x y z
N MET A 1 1.51 -11.90 36.87
CA MET A 1 2.99 -12.03 36.83
C MET A 1 3.31 -13.50 36.62
N ASN A 2 3.74 -13.90 35.42
CA ASN A 2 4.41 -15.17 35.18
C ASN A 2 5.72 -14.85 34.43
N SER A 3 6.80 -14.85 35.20
CA SER A 3 8.17 -14.65 34.75
C SER A 3 8.74 -16.00 34.32
N THR A 4 8.87 -16.23 33.02
CA THR A 4 9.63 -17.35 32.45
C THR A 4 10.77 -16.82 31.59
N THR A 5 11.61 -15.96 32.15
CA THR A 5 12.92 -15.62 31.55
C THR A 5 13.98 -16.49 32.20
N ASN A 6 14.41 -17.55 31.49
CA ASN A 6 15.66 -18.23 31.79
C ASN A 6 16.82 -17.24 31.55
N PRO A 7 17.84 -17.14 32.42
CA PRO A 7 18.80 -16.03 32.38
C PRO A 7 19.91 -16.15 31.31
N LEU A 8 19.78 -17.01 30.29
CA LEU A 8 20.90 -17.35 29.40
C LEU A 8 20.55 -17.47 27.90
N ASP A 9 19.41 -16.94 27.45
CA ASP A 9 19.19 -16.77 26.02
C ASP A 9 19.92 -15.50 25.55
N PHE A 10 21.11 -15.68 24.99
CA PHE A 10 21.67 -14.69 24.07
C PHE A 10 20.59 -14.38 23.01
N PRO A 11 20.36 -13.10 22.64
CA PRO A 11 19.35 -12.77 21.65
C PRO A 11 19.64 -13.57 20.39
N LYS A 12 18.67 -14.37 19.95
CA LYS A 12 18.80 -15.09 18.68
C LYS A 12 18.99 -14.03 17.59
N PRO A 13 19.74 -14.30 16.51
CA PRO A 13 19.92 -13.33 15.41
C PRO A 13 18.58 -12.73 14.94
N ASP A 14 17.50 -13.51 15.00
CA ASP A 14 16.13 -13.12 14.66
C ASP A 14 15.54 -12.02 15.58
N ASP A 15 15.99 -11.94 16.83
CA ASP A 15 15.49 -11.02 17.86
C ASP A 15 15.94 -9.56 17.62
N ILE A 16 17.06 -9.35 16.91
CA ILE A 16 17.57 -8.00 16.60
C ILE A 16 17.16 -7.56 15.20
N ILE A 17 17.09 -8.49 14.24
CA ILE A 17 16.77 -8.18 12.84
C ILE A 17 15.33 -7.65 12.71
N THR A 18 14.37 -8.28 13.41
CA THR A 18 12.94 -7.91 13.30
C THR A 18 12.66 -6.49 13.83
N PRO A 19 13.12 -6.10 15.02
CA PRO A 19 12.99 -4.73 15.49
C PRO A 19 13.77 -3.73 14.63
N ALA A 20 14.98 -4.06 14.19
CA ALA A 20 15.78 -3.18 13.34
C ALA A 20 15.07 -2.88 12.00
N ALA A 21 14.50 -3.90 11.36
CA ALA A 21 13.74 -3.74 10.12
C ALA A 21 12.48 -2.88 10.33
N ALA A 22 11.76 -3.06 11.44
CA ALA A 22 10.58 -2.25 11.75
C ALA A 22 10.93 -0.78 11.98
N TRP A 23 11.99 -0.49 12.75
CA TRP A 23 12.47 0.87 12.96
C TRP A 23 13.02 1.52 11.69
N PHE A 24 13.69 0.75 10.83
CA PHE A 24 14.12 1.23 9.52
C PHE A 24 12.91 1.60 8.64
N GLY A 25 11.90 0.74 8.57
CA GLY A 25 10.65 1.02 7.84
C GLY A 25 9.93 2.26 8.35
N PHE A 26 9.90 2.46 9.67
CA PHE A 26 9.39 3.67 10.30
C PHE A 26 10.19 4.92 9.90
N ALA A 27 11.53 4.88 10.04
CA ALA A 27 12.39 6.01 9.71
C ALA A 27 12.29 6.40 8.23
N TYR A 28 12.27 5.41 7.34
CA TYR A 28 12.09 5.62 5.90
C TYR A 28 10.73 6.25 5.58
N SER A 29 9.65 5.71 6.15
CA SER A 29 8.29 6.23 5.95
C SER A 29 8.15 7.65 6.47
N PHE A 30 8.72 7.95 7.64
CA PHE A 30 8.72 9.29 8.22
C PHE A 30 9.44 10.29 7.32
N LEU A 31 10.66 9.95 6.90
CA LEU A 31 11.47 10.84 6.06
C LEU A 31 10.81 11.05 4.68
N GLY A 32 10.26 10.00 4.09
CA GLY A 32 9.48 10.09 2.86
C GLY A 32 8.26 11.00 2.99
N LEU A 33 7.47 10.84 4.05
CA LEU A 33 6.30 11.66 4.33
C LEU A 33 6.66 13.14 4.52
N VAL A 34 7.73 13.43 5.27
CA VAL A 34 8.22 14.80 5.47
C VAL A 34 8.63 15.43 4.13
N ILE A 35 9.37 14.71 3.29
CA ILE A 35 9.82 15.22 1.98
C ILE A 35 8.62 15.52 1.07
N ILE A 36 7.66 14.61 0.96
CA ILE A 36 6.49 14.79 0.08
C ILE A 36 5.63 15.93 0.61
N THR A 37 5.37 15.96 1.91
CA THR A 37 4.57 17.02 2.55
C THR A 37 5.20 18.40 2.36
N ARG A 38 6.53 18.51 2.53
CA ARG A 38 7.26 19.75 2.22
C ARG A 38 7.09 20.16 0.75
N LYS A 39 7.13 19.20 -0.18
CA LYS A 39 6.90 19.48 -1.62
C LYS A 39 5.47 19.92 -1.92
N VAL A 40 4.47 19.45 -1.18
CA VAL A 40 3.07 19.94 -1.29
C VAL A 40 2.98 21.41 -0.92
N PHE A 41 3.65 21.83 0.16
CA PHE A 41 3.62 23.23 0.60
C PHE A 41 4.36 24.19 -0.33
N ILE A 42 5.43 23.73 -0.99
CA ILE A 42 6.20 24.56 -1.94
C ILE A 42 5.48 24.67 -3.29
N ASP A 43 4.95 23.56 -3.81
CA ASP A 43 4.32 23.52 -5.12
C ASP A 43 3.17 22.51 -5.09
N TYR A 44 1.97 23.09 -4.93
CA TYR A 44 0.74 22.35 -4.69
C TYR A 44 0.24 21.69 -5.96
N THR A 45 0.10 20.36 -5.91
CA THR A 45 -0.57 19.58 -6.94
C THR A 45 -1.39 18.47 -6.29
N GLN A 46 -2.55 18.16 -6.87
CA GLN A 46 -3.44 17.09 -6.36
C GLN A 46 -2.72 15.74 -6.23
N ILE A 47 -1.79 15.43 -7.14
CA ILE A 47 -0.99 14.20 -7.10
C ILE A 47 -0.13 14.17 -5.84
N ARG A 48 0.56 15.28 -5.51
CA ARG A 48 1.40 15.33 -4.31
C ARG A 48 0.57 15.22 -3.03
N VAL A 49 -0.62 15.81 -2.99
CA VAL A 49 -1.57 15.64 -1.87
C VAL A 49 -1.97 14.17 -1.73
N GLY A 50 -2.28 13.50 -2.85
CA GLY A 50 -2.54 12.05 -2.87
C GLY A 50 -1.36 11.25 -2.34
N CYS A 51 -0.14 11.53 -2.79
CA CYS A 51 1.07 10.86 -2.29
C CYS A 51 1.31 11.13 -0.80
N THR A 52 0.99 12.33 -0.28
CA THR A 52 1.02 12.60 1.16
C THR A 52 0.00 11.75 1.91
N ALA A 53 -1.22 11.58 1.38
CA ALA A 53 -2.22 10.71 1.99
C ALA A 53 -1.75 9.24 2.03
N VAL A 54 -1.17 8.74 0.92
CA VAL A 54 -0.55 7.40 0.87
C VAL A 54 0.58 7.31 1.90
N GLY A 55 1.49 8.28 1.96
CA GLY A 55 2.58 8.30 2.94
C GLY A 55 2.08 8.35 4.40
N ALA A 56 0.95 9.01 4.66
CA ALA A 56 0.33 9.01 5.98
C ALA A 56 -0.22 7.62 6.35
N THR A 57 -0.86 6.92 5.40
CA THR A 57 -1.34 5.55 5.63
C THR A 57 -0.20 4.57 5.93
N THR A 58 0.92 4.66 5.20
CA THR A 58 2.10 3.80 5.45
C THR A 58 2.77 4.15 6.78
N MET A 59 2.83 5.43 7.14
CA MET A 59 3.36 5.88 8.42
C MET A 59 2.56 5.34 9.60
N VAL A 60 1.23 5.36 9.54
CA VAL A 60 0.37 4.79 10.60
C VAL A 60 0.64 3.29 10.77
N LEU A 61 0.78 2.55 9.67
CA LEU A 61 1.13 1.12 9.73
C LEU A 61 2.54 0.87 10.28
N ALA A 62 3.51 1.72 9.93
CA ALA A 62 4.86 1.60 10.47
C ALA A 62 4.89 1.83 11.99
N ILE A 63 4.16 2.85 12.48
CA ILE A 63 3.95 3.09 13.91
C ILE A 63 3.30 1.88 14.57
N ALA A 64 2.19 1.38 14.00
CA ALA A 64 1.48 0.22 14.53
C ALA A 64 2.38 -1.02 14.62
N ASN A 65 3.25 -1.25 13.63
CA ASN A 65 4.17 -2.38 13.65
C ASN A 65 5.25 -2.25 14.74
N VAL A 66 5.78 -1.04 14.97
CA VAL A 66 6.69 -0.77 16.10
C VAL A 66 5.97 -1.02 17.43
N LEU A 67 4.76 -0.48 17.60
CA LEU A 67 3.95 -0.68 18.81
C LEU A 67 3.60 -2.15 19.06
N ARG A 68 3.36 -2.94 18.00
CA ARG A 68 3.15 -4.38 18.09
C ARG A 68 4.39 -5.09 18.64
N LEU A 69 5.57 -4.79 18.09
CA LEU A 69 6.83 -5.38 18.55
C LEU A 69 7.17 -4.97 19.99
N SER A 70 6.79 -3.76 20.40
CA SER A 70 6.88 -3.31 21.79
C SER A 70 5.76 -3.85 22.70
N SER A 71 4.95 -4.81 22.23
CA SER A 71 3.82 -5.41 22.96
C SER A 71 2.80 -4.40 23.50
N THR A 72 2.74 -3.21 22.89
CA THR A 72 1.82 -2.13 23.30
C THR A 72 0.43 -2.31 22.71
N ILE A 73 0.32 -2.97 21.55
CA ILE A 73 -0.96 -3.33 20.93
C ILE A 73 -1.06 -4.85 20.72
N PRO A 74 -2.24 -5.47 20.95
CA PRO A 74 -2.49 -6.86 20.64
C PRO A 74 -2.34 -7.18 19.15
N GLU A 75 -1.92 -8.41 18.83
CA GLU A 75 -1.77 -8.86 17.43
C GLU A 75 -3.08 -8.80 16.63
N LEU A 76 -4.22 -9.06 17.27
CA LEU A 76 -5.53 -8.97 16.65
C LEU A 76 -5.82 -7.54 16.17
N ILE A 77 -5.59 -6.54 17.03
CA ILE A 77 -5.79 -5.12 16.71
C ILE A 77 -4.82 -4.69 15.60
N PHE A 78 -3.57 -5.15 15.66
CA PHE A 78 -2.62 -4.90 14.59
C PHE A 78 -3.08 -5.52 13.26
N GLY A 79 -3.63 -6.74 13.27
CA GLY A 79 -4.18 -7.39 12.09
C GLY A 79 -5.33 -6.61 11.44
N VAL A 80 -6.24 -6.06 12.26
CA VAL A 80 -7.34 -5.19 11.79
C VAL A 80 -6.79 -3.91 11.16
N LEU A 81 -5.85 -3.24 11.84
CA LEU A 81 -5.19 -2.04 11.31
C LEU A 81 -4.47 -2.35 9.99
N GLN A 82 -3.71 -3.45 9.94
CA GLN A 82 -2.98 -3.88 8.75
C GLN A 82 -3.91 -4.06 7.56
N THR A 83 -4.96 -4.87 7.70
CA THR A 83 -5.88 -5.14 6.59
C THR A 83 -6.62 -3.87 6.15
N THR A 84 -7.09 -3.05 7.10
CA THR A 84 -7.83 -1.82 6.80
C THR A 84 -6.97 -0.79 6.06
N PHE A 85 -5.78 -0.51 6.56
CA PHE A 85 -4.90 0.47 5.93
C PHE A 85 -4.30 -0.06 4.63
N MET A 86 -4.14 -1.37 4.46
CA MET A 86 -3.70 -1.95 3.18
C MET A 86 -4.77 -1.77 2.08
N VAL A 87 -6.05 -1.97 2.41
CA VAL A 87 -7.16 -1.69 1.49
C VAL A 87 -7.18 -0.21 1.13
N LEU A 88 -7.12 0.68 2.12
CA LEU A 88 -7.09 2.12 1.88
C LEU A 88 -5.88 2.55 1.05
N TRP A 89 -4.71 1.99 1.33
CA TRP A 89 -3.49 2.25 0.57
C TRP A 89 -3.65 1.84 -0.89
N MET A 90 -4.23 0.66 -1.16
CA MET A 90 -4.45 0.16 -2.50
C MET A 90 -5.43 1.05 -3.29
N ASP A 91 -6.54 1.44 -2.67
CA ASP A 91 -7.52 2.34 -3.27
C ASP A 91 -6.91 3.70 -3.63
N LEU A 92 -6.11 4.28 -2.72
CA LEU A 92 -5.42 5.53 -2.96
C LEU A 92 -4.39 5.39 -4.10
N MET A 93 -3.61 4.31 -4.12
CA MET A 93 -2.63 4.06 -5.19
C MET A 93 -3.30 3.90 -6.55
N VAL A 94 -4.39 3.13 -6.62
CA VAL A 94 -5.16 2.95 -7.85
C VAL A 94 -5.76 4.28 -8.32
N ALA A 95 -6.37 5.06 -7.41
CA ALA A 95 -6.94 6.36 -7.73
C ALA A 95 -5.91 7.36 -8.25
N ILE A 96 -4.75 7.47 -7.58
CA ILE A 96 -3.65 8.35 -7.99
C ILE A 96 -3.11 7.92 -9.36
N THR A 97 -2.89 6.61 -9.54
CA THR A 97 -2.32 6.07 -10.78
C THR A 97 -3.28 6.23 -11.94
N PHE A 98 -4.60 6.08 -11.74
CA PHE A 98 -5.60 6.41 -12.74
C PHE A 98 -5.64 7.90 -13.07
N HIS A 99 -5.57 8.79 -12.07
CA HIS A 99 -5.53 10.24 -12.31
C HIS A 99 -4.33 10.64 -13.15
N ILE A 100 -3.19 9.99 -12.93
CA ILE A 100 -1.96 10.20 -13.72
C ILE A 100 -2.13 9.61 -15.12
N GLY A 101 -2.51 8.34 -15.23
CA GLY A 101 -2.70 7.63 -16.50
C GLY A 101 -3.72 8.30 -17.41
N GLY A 102 -4.82 8.81 -16.85
CA GLY A 102 -5.88 9.51 -17.59
C GLY A 102 -5.42 10.82 -18.22
N ARG A 103 -4.35 11.46 -17.71
CA ARG A 103 -3.74 12.64 -18.33
C ARG A 103 -2.99 12.31 -19.62
N PHE A 104 -2.55 11.07 -19.79
CA PHE A 104 -1.80 10.62 -20.98
C PHE A 104 -2.69 9.97 -22.04
N HIS A 105 -3.90 9.55 -21.68
CA HIS A 105 -4.88 9.04 -22.65
C HIS A 105 -5.68 10.18 -23.28
N MET A 106 -5.99 10.03 -24.57
CA MET A 106 -7.02 10.86 -25.22
C MET A 106 -8.38 10.61 -24.53
N PRO A 107 -9.29 11.60 -24.48
CA PRO A 107 -10.56 11.48 -23.77
C PRO A 107 -11.37 10.22 -24.12
N GLU A 108 -11.31 9.77 -25.37
CA GLU A 108 -12.01 8.60 -25.90
C GLU A 108 -11.37 7.26 -25.47
N GLU A 109 -10.08 7.24 -25.18
CA GLU A 109 -9.31 6.02 -24.83
C GLU A 109 -9.19 5.79 -23.32
N ARG A 110 -9.69 6.72 -22.50
CA ARG A 110 -9.56 6.67 -21.03
C ARG A 110 -10.22 5.45 -20.40
N THR A 111 -11.32 4.94 -20.97
CA THR A 111 -12.15 3.89 -20.37
C THR A 111 -12.10 2.58 -21.17
N GLY A 112 -10.90 2.04 -21.34
CA GLY A 112 -10.68 0.74 -22.01
C GLY A 112 -10.88 -0.48 -21.10
N ILE A 113 -10.63 -1.67 -21.65
CA ILE A 113 -10.74 -2.96 -20.94
C ILE A 113 -9.85 -2.96 -19.69
N ILE A 114 -8.63 -2.43 -19.76
CA ILE A 114 -7.66 -2.41 -18.66
C ILE A 114 -8.14 -1.54 -17.49
N TYR A 115 -8.84 -0.43 -17.79
CA TYR A 115 -9.44 0.43 -16.78
C TYR A 115 -10.50 -0.35 -15.98
N TRP A 116 -11.45 -0.99 -16.68
CA TRP A 116 -12.52 -1.77 -16.06
C TRP A 116 -12.01 -3.01 -15.32
N ALA A 117 -11.01 -3.70 -15.89
CA ALA A 117 -10.37 -4.86 -15.27
C ALA A 117 -9.71 -4.47 -13.93
N THR A 118 -8.92 -3.39 -13.92
CA THR A 118 -8.30 -2.86 -12.71
C THR A 118 -9.37 -2.53 -11.65
N LEU A 119 -10.41 -1.77 -12.03
CA LEU A 119 -11.48 -1.37 -11.10
C LEU A 119 -12.21 -2.58 -10.52
N THR A 120 -12.49 -3.59 -11.35
CA THR A 120 -13.16 -4.83 -10.92
C THR A 120 -12.30 -5.62 -9.94
N ILE A 121 -10.99 -5.73 -10.19
CA ILE A 121 -10.07 -6.48 -9.33
C ILE A 121 -9.82 -5.73 -8.02
N THR A 122 -9.71 -4.40 -8.05
CA THR A 122 -9.67 -3.55 -6.85
C THR A 122 -10.92 -3.75 -5.99
N LEU A 123 -12.12 -3.68 -6.59
CA LEU A 123 -13.36 -3.91 -5.86
C LEU A 123 -13.41 -5.32 -5.25
N PHE A 124 -13.01 -6.33 -6.04
CA PHE A 124 -12.94 -7.71 -5.56
C PHE A 124 -11.97 -7.87 -4.38
N ALA A 125 -10.78 -7.27 -4.45
CA ALA A 125 -9.81 -7.27 -3.37
C ALA A 125 -10.35 -6.60 -2.10
N ASN A 126 -11.10 -5.50 -2.24
CA ASN A 126 -11.73 -4.82 -1.11
C ASN A 126 -12.83 -5.68 -0.45
N VAL A 127 -13.65 -6.36 -1.25
CA VAL A 127 -14.64 -7.32 -0.75
C VAL A 127 -13.97 -8.47 -0.01
N LEU A 128 -12.88 -9.03 -0.54
CA LEU A 128 -12.10 -10.06 0.16
C LEU A 128 -11.47 -9.52 1.45
N GLY A 129 -10.93 -8.30 1.44
CA GLY A 129 -10.38 -7.65 2.63
C GLY A 129 -11.43 -7.49 3.74
N LEU A 130 -12.63 -7.03 3.38
CA LEU A 130 -13.76 -6.90 4.30
C LEU A 130 -14.22 -8.27 4.81
N ALA A 131 -14.35 -9.27 3.93
CA ALA A 131 -14.71 -10.63 4.32
C ALA A 131 -13.69 -11.23 5.29
N SER A 132 -12.39 -10.99 5.06
CA SER A 132 -11.32 -11.40 5.97
C SER A 132 -11.48 -10.75 7.34
N LEU A 133 -11.75 -9.45 7.42
CA LEU A 133 -12.02 -8.76 8.69
C LEU A 133 -13.22 -9.36 9.43
N ILE A 134 -14.33 -9.61 8.73
CA ILE A 134 -15.53 -10.21 9.35
C ILE A 134 -15.22 -11.62 9.88
N ILE A 135 -14.48 -12.44 9.14
CA ILE A 135 -14.19 -13.82 9.53
C ILE A 135 -13.15 -13.86 10.67
N MET A 136 -12.07 -13.08 10.57
CA MET A 136 -10.99 -13.07 11.56
C MET A 136 -11.40 -12.40 12.86
N ASP A 137 -12.05 -11.24 12.78
CA ASP A 137 -12.33 -10.39 13.95
C ASP A 137 -13.80 -10.47 14.39
N GLY A 138 -14.74 -10.45 13.43
CA GLY A 138 -16.16 -10.57 13.75
C GLY A 138 -16.56 -11.97 14.26
N LEU A 139 -16.07 -13.02 13.59
CA LEU A 139 -16.39 -14.42 13.91
C LEU A 139 -15.30 -15.12 14.73
N GLN A 140 -14.13 -14.48 14.92
CA GLN A 140 -12.99 -15.04 15.65
C GLN A 140 -12.46 -16.37 15.05
N ILE A 141 -12.58 -16.55 13.72
CA ILE A 141 -12.16 -17.75 12.99
C ILE A 141 -10.85 -17.45 12.21
N LEU A 142 -9.70 -17.66 12.86
CA LEU A 142 -8.40 -17.23 12.35
C LEU A 142 -7.97 -17.92 11.04
N GLY A 143 -8.15 -19.24 10.92
CA GLY A 143 -7.64 -20.02 9.78
C GLY A 143 -8.25 -19.60 8.43
N PRO A 144 -9.56 -19.82 8.22
CA PRO A 144 -10.28 -19.32 7.06
C PRO A 144 -10.08 -17.82 6.80
N GLY A 145 -10.09 -17.00 7.85
CA GLY A 145 -9.92 -15.56 7.71
C GLY A 145 -8.54 -15.14 7.19
N ALA A 146 -7.47 -15.85 7.57
CA ALA A 146 -6.11 -15.63 7.08
C ALA A 146 -5.95 -16.04 5.60
N ILE A 147 -6.62 -17.11 5.17
CA ILE A 147 -6.64 -17.54 3.76
C ILE A 147 -7.28 -16.46 2.89
N VAL A 148 -8.44 -15.94 3.32
CA VAL A 148 -9.14 -14.86 2.62
C VAL A 148 -8.29 -13.58 2.60
N ASN A 149 -7.58 -13.24 3.69
CA ASN A 149 -6.64 -12.11 3.71
C ASN A 149 -5.53 -12.27 2.67
N THR A 150 -4.97 -13.47 2.57
CA THR A 150 -3.91 -13.78 1.61
C THR A 150 -4.41 -13.64 0.17
N ALA A 151 -5.64 -14.10 -0.10
CA ALA A 151 -6.28 -13.92 -1.40
C ALA A 151 -6.53 -12.43 -1.72
N ALA A 152 -6.99 -11.64 -0.73
CA ALA A 152 -7.14 -10.19 -0.87
C ALA A 152 -5.82 -9.53 -1.26
N ARG A 153 -4.72 -9.86 -0.56
CA ARG A 153 -3.37 -9.38 -0.85
C ARG A 153 -2.91 -9.73 -2.27
N ALA A 154 -3.15 -10.96 -2.72
CA ALA A 154 -2.82 -11.37 -4.07
C ALA A 154 -3.62 -10.56 -5.11
N ALA A 155 -4.92 -10.37 -4.89
CA ALA A 155 -5.77 -9.55 -5.75
C ALA A 155 -5.31 -8.07 -5.77
N CYS A 156 -4.88 -7.52 -4.63
CA CYS A 156 -4.26 -6.19 -4.58
C CYS A 156 -3.03 -6.07 -5.48
N LEU A 157 -2.12 -7.06 -5.44
CA LEU A 157 -0.93 -7.05 -6.29
C LEU A 157 -1.30 -7.09 -7.78
N VAL A 158 -2.31 -7.88 -8.15
CA VAL A 158 -2.82 -7.93 -9.53
C VAL A 158 -3.42 -6.58 -9.93
N ALA A 159 -4.24 -5.95 -9.08
CA ALA A 159 -4.78 -4.61 -9.33
C ALA A 159 -3.67 -3.57 -9.54
N MET A 160 -2.61 -3.62 -8.73
CA MET A 160 -1.45 -2.75 -8.87
C MET A 160 -0.72 -2.94 -10.20
N VAL A 161 -0.53 -4.18 -10.64
CA VAL A 161 0.09 -4.45 -11.95
C VAL A 161 -0.77 -3.89 -13.07
N LEU A 162 -2.09 -4.07 -13.02
CA LEU A 162 -3.00 -3.59 -14.05
C LEU A 162 -3.12 -2.07 -14.08
N VAL A 163 -3.14 -1.40 -12.92
CA VAL A 163 -3.19 0.06 -12.88
C VAL A 163 -1.90 0.69 -13.38
N LEU A 164 -0.75 0.09 -13.07
CA LEU A 164 0.53 0.50 -13.65
C LEU A 164 0.53 0.26 -15.15
N TRP A 165 0.09 -0.91 -15.61
CA TRP A 165 -0.04 -1.20 -17.04
C TRP A 165 -0.90 -0.14 -17.73
N TYR A 166 -2.06 0.19 -17.17
CA TYR A 166 -2.92 1.25 -17.67
C TYR A 166 -2.16 2.58 -17.77
N ALA A 167 -1.50 3.03 -16.69
CA ALA A 167 -0.80 4.31 -16.68
C ALA A 167 0.38 4.37 -17.66
N PHE A 168 1.08 3.26 -17.90
CA PHE A 168 2.23 3.21 -18.81
C PHE A 168 1.89 2.92 -20.27
N THR A 169 0.72 2.33 -20.56
CA THR A 169 0.25 2.06 -21.94
C THR A 169 0.43 3.27 -22.87
N PRO A 170 -0.06 4.47 -22.54
CA PRO A 170 0.08 5.63 -23.43
C PRO A 170 1.55 6.06 -23.57
N VAL A 171 2.38 5.94 -22.53
CA VAL A 171 3.81 6.30 -22.61
C VAL A 171 4.57 5.38 -23.55
N ILE A 172 4.27 4.08 -23.51
CA ILE A 172 4.87 3.06 -24.38
C ILE A 172 4.40 3.28 -25.83
N CYS A 173 3.12 3.58 -26.03
CA CYS A 173 2.55 3.80 -27.35
C CYS A 173 2.88 5.20 -27.95
N ILE A 174 3.10 6.25 -27.15
CA ILE A 174 3.45 7.61 -27.63
C ILE A 174 4.87 7.68 -28.19
N LYS A 175 5.80 6.83 -27.71
CA LYS A 175 7.11 6.64 -28.39
C LYS A 175 6.95 6.19 -29.85
N ALA A 176 5.81 5.64 -30.25
CA ALA A 176 5.51 5.32 -31.65
C ALA A 176 4.96 6.52 -32.46
N ARG A 177 4.57 7.65 -31.84
CA ARG A 177 3.87 8.74 -32.54
C ARG A 177 4.43 10.15 -32.41
N LYS A 178 5.20 10.53 -31.37
CA LYS A 178 5.88 11.85 -31.30
C LYS A 178 6.89 11.86 -30.15
N GLY A 179 8.14 12.22 -30.45
CA GLY A 179 9.33 12.03 -29.62
C GLY A 179 9.47 12.90 -28.36
N GLU A 180 8.40 13.16 -27.61
CA GLU A 180 8.46 13.84 -26.32
C GLU A 180 8.09 12.85 -25.21
N ALA A 181 9.09 12.43 -24.42
CA ALA A 181 8.91 11.48 -23.33
C ALA A 181 8.50 12.23 -22.03
N PRO A 182 7.33 11.95 -21.42
CA PRO A 182 6.98 12.55 -20.14
C PRO A 182 7.71 11.84 -18.99
N ALA A 183 8.74 12.49 -18.44
CA ALA A 183 9.55 12.02 -17.30
C ALA A 183 8.73 11.79 -16.00
N ALA A 184 7.49 12.30 -15.94
CA ALA A 184 6.65 12.25 -14.74
C ALA A 184 6.10 10.84 -14.40
N VAL A 185 6.06 9.91 -15.35
CA VAL A 185 5.42 8.59 -15.14
C VAL A 185 6.35 7.60 -14.44
N VAL A 186 7.66 7.73 -14.66
CA VAL A 186 8.67 6.85 -14.03
C VAL A 186 8.76 7.08 -12.52
N VAL A 187 8.48 8.31 -12.06
CA VAL A 187 8.64 8.72 -10.64
C VAL A 187 7.51 8.16 -9.75
N VAL A 188 6.36 7.79 -10.32
CA VAL A 188 5.21 7.30 -9.54
C VAL A 188 5.26 5.79 -9.34
N GLY A 189 5.80 5.05 -10.32
CA GLY A 189 5.98 3.60 -10.21
C GLY A 189 7.20 3.17 -9.38
N THR A 190 8.08 4.11 -8.99
CA THR A 190 9.28 3.84 -8.17
C THR A 190 9.06 4.10 -6.67
N TRP A 191 7.88 4.55 -6.25
CA TRP A 191 7.54 4.76 -4.84
C TRP A 191 6.74 3.58 -4.28
#